data_AF-A0A7S2QK57-F1
#
_entry.id   AF-A0A7S2QK57-F1
#
_cell.length_a   1.000
_cell.length_b   1.000
_cell.length_c   1.000
_cell.angle_alpha   90.00
_cell.angle_beta   90.00
_cell.angle_gamma   90.00
#
_symmetry.space_group_name_H-M   'P 1'
#
loop_
_entity.id
_entity.type
_entity.pdbx_description
1 polymer ?
#
loop_
_entity_poly.entity_id
_entity_poly.type
_entity_poly.pdbx_seq_one_letter_code
_entity_poly.pdbx_strand_id
1 'polypeptide(L)'
;GAGMSCQLINYVHDEHAKFFDVCKKFDAIIVRCNPGQIKADGGDQGKFDDGMRSIRKMGIQVWPSPDVMEFMGAKDALCKVAHLNIGLIDTFAYYSPQDFDTGFKKTMAFQ
;
A
#
# COMPACT_ATOMS: atom_id res chain seq x y z
N GLY A 1 -9.89 8.19 -27.71
CA GLY A 1 -9.57 8.28 -26.28
C GLY A 1 -10.84 8.08 -25.48
N ALA A 2 -10.78 7.44 -24.31
CA ALA A 2 -11.96 7.02 -23.54
C ALA A 2 -12.81 8.15 -22.92
N GLY A 3 -12.77 9.38 -23.45
CA GLY A 3 -13.57 10.52 -22.96
C GLY A 3 -13.19 11.05 -21.57
N MET A 4 -12.15 10.51 -20.94
CA MET A 4 -11.70 10.89 -19.61
C MET A 4 -10.56 11.92 -19.67
N SER A 5 -10.65 12.94 -18.81
CA SER A 5 -9.56 13.88 -18.55
C SER A 5 -8.70 13.34 -17.41
N CYS A 6 -7.43 13.07 -17.66
CA CYS A 6 -6.49 12.58 -16.65
C CYS A 6 -5.32 13.55 -16.53
N GLN A 7 -4.94 13.88 -15.29
CA GLN A 7 -3.79 14.72 -14.99
C GLN A 7 -2.86 13.97 -14.05
N LEU A 8 -1.56 14.05 -14.31
CA LEU A 8 -0.55 13.54 -13.39
C LEU A 8 -0.28 14.61 -12.34
N ILE A 9 -0.44 14.23 -11.07
CA ILE A 9 -0.08 15.06 -9.92
C ILE A 9 1.02 14.35 -9.15
N ASN A 10 2.15 15.03 -8.93
CA ASN A 10 3.25 14.49 -8.15
C ASN A 10 3.05 14.86 -6.68
N TYR A 11 3.21 13.88 -5.79
CA TYR A 11 3.15 14.13 -4.36
C TYR A 11 4.50 14.64 -3.88
N VAL A 12 4.53 15.86 -3.35
CA VAL A 12 5.69 16.46 -2.68
C VAL A 12 5.31 16.63 -1.22
N HIS A 13 6.09 16.04 -0.31
CA HIS A 13 5.73 15.96 1.11
C HIS A 13 5.61 17.34 1.78
N ASP A 14 6.45 18.30 1.38
CA ASP A 14 6.38 19.69 1.84
C ASP A 14 5.09 20.41 1.39
N GLU A 15 4.51 19.97 0.27
CA GLU A 15 3.29 20.55 -0.31
C GLU A 15 2.03 19.73 -0.01
N HIS A 16 2.08 18.89 1.03
CA HIS A 16 1.00 17.96 1.39
C HIS A 16 -0.40 18.60 1.36
N ALA A 17 -0.57 19.77 1.98
CA ALA A 17 -1.88 20.45 2.00
C ALA A 17 -2.35 20.85 0.59
N LYS A 18 -1.46 21.43 -0.23
CA LYS A 18 -1.77 21.84 -1.60
C LYS A 18 -2.15 20.64 -2.46
N PHE A 19 -1.42 19.53 -2.31
CA PHE A 19 -1.70 18.29 -3.02
C PHE A 19 -3.14 17.82 -2.76
N PHE A 20 -3.55 17.74 -1.49
CA PHE A 20 -4.91 17.29 -1.15
C PHE A 20 -6.00 18.31 -1.54
N ASP A 21 -5.71 19.60 -1.58
CA ASP A 21 -6.63 20.60 -2.12
C ASP A 21 -6.84 20.46 -3.63
N VAL A 22 -5.81 20.03 -4.36
CA VAL A 22 -5.92 19.70 -5.78
C VAL A 22 -6.70 18.38 -5.97
N CYS A 23 -6.42 17.36 -5.16
CA CYS A 23 -7.13 16.08 -5.19
C CYS A 23 -8.66 16.22 -5.06
N LYS A 24 -9.14 17.17 -4.25
CA LYS A 24 -10.59 17.42 -4.05
C LYS A 24 -11.33 17.86 -5.33
N LYS A 25 -10.60 18.24 -6.39
CA LYS A 25 -11.17 18.69 -7.68
C LYS A 25 -11.39 17.55 -8.67
N PHE A 26 -11.01 16.32 -8.32
CA PHE A 26 -11.15 15.15 -9.18
C PHE A 26 -12.31 14.26 -8.72
N ASP A 27 -12.93 13.58 -9.68
CA ASP A 27 -13.97 12.58 -9.41
C ASP A 27 -13.38 11.25 -8.90
N ALA A 28 -12.14 10.95 -9.31
CA ALA A 28 -11.41 9.75 -8.91
C ALA A 28 -9.88 9.97 -8.92
N ILE A 29 -9.18 9.20 -8.08
CA ILE A 29 -7.73 9.25 -7.92
C ILE A 29 -7.15 7.85 -8.05
N ILE A 30 -6.11 7.71 -8.88
CA ILE A 30 -5.31 6.49 -8.99
C ILE A 30 -3.96 6.75 -8.30
N VAL A 31 -3.76 6.11 -7.15
CA VAL A 31 -2.55 6.24 -6.34
C VAL A 31 -1.47 5.31 -6.90
N ARG A 32 -0.35 5.93 -7.30
CA ARG A 32 0.87 5.25 -7.74
C ARG A 32 2.09 5.58 -6.87
N CYS A 33 1.87 6.27 -5.75
CA CYS A 33 2.91 6.57 -4.77
C CYS A 33 3.23 5.30 -3.98
N ASN A 34 4.52 4.91 -3.94
CA ASN A 34 4.93 3.78 -3.13
C ASN A 34 5.19 4.26 -1.68
N PRO A 35 4.56 3.64 -0.65
CA PRO A 35 4.85 3.82 0.77
C PRO A 35 6.33 4.04 1.13
N GLY A 36 7.21 3.14 0.66
CA GLY A 36 8.64 3.20 0.98
C GLY A 36 9.36 4.42 0.39
N GLN A 37 8.86 4.95 -0.73
CA GLN A 37 9.43 6.15 -1.36
C GLN A 37 9.05 7.42 -0.60
N ILE A 38 7.80 7.51 -0.09
CA ILE A 38 7.35 8.67 0.69
C ILE A 38 8.24 8.85 1.92
N LYS A 39 8.54 7.76 2.63
CA LYS A 39 9.40 7.80 3.81
C LYS A 39 10.86 8.10 3.45
N ALA A 40 11.38 7.52 2.36
CA ALA A 40 12.74 7.78 1.90
C ALA A 40 12.95 9.25 1.47
N ASP A 41 11.90 9.90 1.00
CA ASP A 41 11.87 11.33 0.64
C ASP A 41 11.71 12.27 1.85
N GLY A 42 11.66 11.74 3.08
CA GLY A 42 11.48 12.53 4.31
C GLY A 42 10.02 12.82 4.68
N GLY A 43 9.07 12.30 3.91
CA GLY A 43 7.64 12.42 4.18
C GLY A 43 7.12 11.42 5.23
N ASP A 44 5.87 11.63 5.63
CA ASP A 44 5.13 10.74 6.52
C ASP A 44 4.08 9.95 5.73
N GLN A 45 4.25 8.62 5.71
CA GLN A 45 3.31 7.72 5.04
C GLN A 45 1.93 7.72 5.70
N GLY A 46 1.87 7.68 7.04
CA GLY A 46 0.60 7.66 7.77
C GLY A 46 -0.21 8.92 7.49
N LYS A 47 0.46 10.07 7.44
CA LYS A 47 -0.16 11.36 7.05
C LYS A 47 -0.74 11.31 5.63
N PHE A 48 -0.02 10.70 4.68
CA PHE A 48 -0.52 10.52 3.31
C PHE A 48 -1.74 9.61 3.25
N ASP A 49 -1.69 8.46 3.94
CA ASP A 49 -2.78 7.48 3.99
C ASP A 49 -4.05 8.08 4.63
N ASP A 50 -3.90 8.86 5.70
CA ASP A 50 -4.99 9.60 6.36
C ASP A 50 -5.63 10.66 5.44
N GLY A 51 -4.80 11.36 4.66
CA GLY A 51 -5.28 12.28 3.64
C GLY A 51 -6.12 11.56 2.58
N MET A 52 -5.66 10.41 2.10
CA MET A 52 -6.40 9.59 1.13
C MET A 52 -7.71 9.03 1.70
N ARG A 53 -7.71 8.58 2.97
CA ARG A 53 -8.95 8.19 3.66
C ARG A 53 -9.92 9.36 3.77
N SER A 54 -9.42 10.57 4.00
CA SER A 54 -10.25 11.78 4.07
C SER A 54 -10.89 12.13 2.73
N ILE A 55 -10.14 12.03 1.62
CA ILE A 55 -10.67 12.19 0.26
C ILE A 55 -11.79 11.18 -0.01
N ARG A 56 -11.59 9.92 0.35
CA ARG A 56 -12.60 8.88 0.19
C ARG A 56 -13.88 9.16 1.00
N LYS A 57 -13.75 9.69 2.21
CA LYS A 57 -14.90 10.14 3.03
C LYS A 57 -15.71 11.27 2.39
N MET A 58 -15.11 12.04 1.48
CA MET A 58 -15.79 13.08 0.70
C MET A 58 -16.55 12.53 -0.52
N GLY A 59 -16.52 11.21 -0.76
CA GLY A 59 -17.21 10.56 -1.88
C GLY A 59 -16.36 10.42 -3.15
N ILE A 60 -15.09 10.85 -3.12
CA ILE A 60 -14.15 10.71 -4.25
C ILE A 60 -13.56 9.29 -4.24
N GLN A 61 -13.58 8.61 -5.38
CA GLN A 61 -13.01 7.26 -5.50
C GLN A 61 -11.47 7.31 -5.44
N VAL A 62 -10.86 6.40 -4.67
CA VAL A 62 -9.40 6.29 -4.54
C VAL A 62 -8.98 4.84 -4.79
N TRP A 63 -8.11 4.61 -5.78
CA TRP A 63 -7.63 3.27 -6.17
C TRP A 63 -6.10 3.16 -6.16
N PRO A 64 -5.51 2.09 -5.58
CA PRO A 64 -6.17 1.11 -4.71
C PRO A 64 -6.71 1.80 -3.44
N SER A 65 -7.71 1.20 -2.79
CA SER A 65 -8.20 1.73 -1.51
C SER A 65 -7.04 1.82 -0.51
N PRO A 66 -6.94 2.89 0.30
CA PRO A 66 -5.87 3.03 1.30
C PRO A 66 -5.76 1.81 2.21
N ASP A 67 -6.90 1.25 2.63
CA ASP A 67 -6.95 0.05 3.47
C ASP A 67 -6.33 -1.16 2.74
N VAL A 68 -6.60 -1.33 1.44
CA VAL A 68 -6.02 -2.41 0.63
C VAL A 68 -4.52 -2.20 0.48
N MET A 69 -4.04 -0.96 0.35
CA MET A 69 -2.61 -0.67 0.24
C MET A 69 -1.87 -0.93 1.55
N GLU A 70 -2.48 -0.62 2.70
CA GLU A 70 -1.96 -0.91 4.03
C GLU A 70 -1.87 -2.43 4.27
N PHE A 71 -2.91 -3.19 3.91
CA PHE A 71 -2.95 -4.64 4.16
C PHE A 71 -2.23 -5.48 3.09
N MET A 72 -2.19 -5.03 1.84
CA MET A 72 -1.57 -5.76 0.72
C MET A 72 -0.18 -5.25 0.32
N GLY A 73 0.25 -4.09 0.84
CA GLY A 73 1.56 -3.51 0.54
C GLY A 73 2.73 -4.22 1.24
N ALA A 74 2.45 -4.97 2.32
CA ALA A 74 3.46 -5.78 2.98
C ALA A 74 3.61 -7.14 2.30
N LYS A 75 4.83 -7.68 2.25
CA LYS A 75 5.11 -9.09 1.87
C LYS A 75 4.29 -10.10 2.69
N ASP A 76 3.69 -9.69 3.81
CA ASP A 76 2.69 -10.45 4.58
C ASP A 76 1.48 -10.88 3.74
N ALA A 77 1.07 -10.09 2.75
CA ALA A 77 0.00 -10.50 1.83
C ALA A 77 0.32 -11.81 1.10
N LEU A 78 1.61 -12.06 0.79
CA LEU A 78 2.07 -13.32 0.19
C LEU A 78 1.92 -14.50 1.17
N CYS A 79 2.09 -14.26 2.47
CA CYS A 79 1.88 -15.28 3.51
C CYS A 79 0.39 -15.61 3.66
N LYS A 80 -0.48 -14.59 3.57
CA LYS A 80 -1.94 -14.75 3.65
C LYS A 80 -2.55 -15.50 2.46
N VAL A 81 -1.91 -15.45 1.30
CA VAL A 81 -2.36 -16.19 0.10
C VAL A 81 -1.62 -17.51 -0.12
N ALA A 82 -0.68 -17.90 0.75
CA ALA A 82 0.17 -19.09 0.59
C ALA A 82 -0.62 -20.40 0.36
N HIS A 83 -1.86 -20.47 0.88
CA HIS A 83 -2.74 -21.64 0.75
C HIS A 83 -3.80 -21.52 -0.36
N LEU A 84 -3.80 -20.43 -1.14
CA LEU A 84 -4.64 -20.30 -2.34
C LEU A 84 -3.92 -20.95 -3.53
N ASN A 85 -4.67 -21.30 -4.59
CA ASN A 85 -4.11 -21.91 -5.81
C ASN A 85 -3.02 -21.07 -6.51
N ILE A 86 -2.90 -19.78 -6.17
CA ILE A 86 -1.92 -18.83 -6.72
C ILE A 86 -0.79 -18.51 -5.72
N GLY A 87 -0.82 -19.11 -4.53
CA GLY A 87 0.15 -18.90 -3.46
C GLY A 87 1.35 -19.85 -3.56
N LEU A 88 2.46 -19.44 -2.95
CA LEU A 88 3.62 -20.29 -2.70
C LEU A 88 3.54 -20.77 -1.25
N ILE A 89 3.32 -22.06 -1.05
CA ILE A 89 3.10 -22.65 0.27
C ILE A 89 4.32 -22.50 1.21
N ASP A 90 5.50 -22.28 0.65
CA ASP A 90 6.75 -22.04 1.38
C ASP A 90 6.97 -20.55 1.76
N THR A 91 5.93 -19.72 1.65
CA THR A 91 5.98 -18.31 2.05
C THR A 91 5.55 -18.16 3.50
N PHE A 92 6.51 -18.00 4.40
CA PHE A 92 6.26 -17.84 5.83
C PHE A 92 6.59 -16.42 6.31
N ALA A 93 5.74 -15.88 7.19
CA ALA A 93 6.04 -14.70 8.00
C ALA A 93 6.08 -15.12 9.48
N TYR A 94 7.15 -14.72 10.17
CA TYR A 94 7.36 -15.03 11.58
C TYR A 94 7.21 -13.76 12.41
N TYR A 95 6.23 -13.76 13.31
CA TYR A 95 5.88 -12.61 14.15
C TYR A 95 6.47 -12.70 15.56
N SER A 96 7.08 -13.84 15.90
CA SER A 96 7.80 -14.06 17.16
C SER A 96 9.12 -14.82 16.93
N PRO A 97 10.11 -14.66 17.82
CA PRO A 97 11.37 -15.42 17.76
C PRO A 97 11.16 -16.94 17.83
N GLN A 98 10.15 -17.39 18.58
CA GLN A 98 9.82 -18.81 18.75
C GLN A 98 9.25 -19.42 17.46
N ASP A 99 8.38 -18.68 16.77
CA ASP A 99 7.83 -19.10 15.48
C ASP A 99 8.91 -19.16 14.41
N PHE A 100 9.87 -18.22 14.45
CA PHE A 100 11.03 -18.21 13.58
C PHE A 100 11.91 -19.45 13.79
N ASP A 101 12.33 -19.78 15.01
CA ASP A 101 13.19 -20.95 15.27
C ASP A 101 12.53 -22.27 14.84
N THR A 102 11.22 -22.39 15.08
CA THR A 102 10.45 -23.59 14.72
C THR A 102 10.23 -23.70 13.21
N GLY A 103 9.91 -22.59 12.54
CA GLY A 103 9.64 -22.56 11.12
C GLY A 103 10.89 -22.62 10.26
N PHE A 104 11.96 -21.93 10.65
CA PHE A 104 13.24 -21.89 9.94
C PHE A 104 13.87 -23.28 9.80
N LYS A 105 13.76 -24.12 10.84
CA LYS A 105 14.24 -25.51 10.80
C LYS A 105 13.47 -26.38 9.79
N LYS A 106 12.20 -26.07 9.52
CA LYS A 106 11.36 -26.80 8.56
C LYS A 106 11.64 -26.37 7.11
N THR A 107 11.92 -25.10 6.87
CA THR A 107 12.24 -24.58 5.54
C THR A 107 13.63 -24.96 5.06
N MET A 108 14.58 -25.14 5.99
CA MET A 108 15.94 -25.67 5.72
C MET A 108 15.95 -27.13 5.23
N ALA A 109 14.86 -27.88 5.39
CA ALA A 109 14.75 -29.27 4.93
C ALA A 109 14.41 -29.41 3.43
N PHE A 110 14.14 -28.31 2.73
CA PHE A 110 13.76 -28.28 1.31
C PHE A 110 14.93 -27.92 0.37
N GLN A 111 16.19 -28.06 0.81
CA GLN A 111 17.38 -27.97 -0.05
C GLN A 111 17.89 -29.34 -0.50
#